data_AF-A0A2A4QB21-F1
#
_entry.id   AF-A0A2A4QB21-F1
#
_cell.length_a   1.000
_cell.length_b   1.000
_cell.length_c   1.000
_cell.angle_alpha   90.00
_cell.angle_beta   90.00
_cell.angle_gamma   90.00
#
_symmetry.space_group_name_H-M   'P 1'
#
loop_
_entity.id
_entity.type
_entity.pdbx_description
1 polymer ?
#
loop_
_entity_poly.entity_id
_entity_poly.type
_entity_poly.pdbx_seq_one_letter_code
_entity_poly.pdbx_strand_id
1 'polypeptide(L)'
;MEWFFLFLLVVLMASALGMGFPVAFALPGASIITIMIAAGSGYLFEGATDAFFAQGGPKQWLSAGVTNLRGVYWEPERDTLIAIPLFIFMGIMLQRSKIAEDLLITMANLFGPVPGGLGISVVFVGTLLAATTGIVGATVVAMGLISLPAMMRNGYSNALSTGTIAASGTLGQIIPPS
;
A
#
# COMPACT_ATOMS: atom_id res chain seq x y z
N MET A 1 -2.69 -5.68 -30.69
CA MET A 1 -3.39 -6.49 -29.65
C MET A 1 -2.70 -6.42 -28.28
N GLU A 2 -1.43 -6.02 -28.19
CA GLU A 2 -0.69 -5.93 -26.92
C GLU A 2 -1.34 -4.99 -25.89
N TRP A 3 -1.84 -3.84 -26.33
CA TRP A 3 -2.56 -2.87 -25.47
C TRP A 3 -3.78 -3.47 -24.76
N PHE A 4 -4.43 -4.46 -25.37
CA PHE A 4 -5.55 -5.16 -24.73
C PHE A 4 -5.09 -5.94 -23.50
N PHE A 5 -3.96 -6.65 -23.58
CA PHE A 5 -3.42 -7.41 -22.45
C PHE A 5 -2.86 -6.50 -21.36
N LEU A 6 -2.27 -5.35 -21.72
CA LEU A 6 -1.88 -4.34 -20.74
C LEU A 6 -3.10 -3.75 -20.01
N PHE A 7 -4.16 -3.46 -20.74
CA PHE A 7 -5.42 -3.01 -20.14
C PHE A 7 -6.02 -4.09 -19.22
N LEU A 8 -6.03 -5.35 -19.67
CA LEU A 8 -6.49 -6.49 -18.89
C LEU A 8 -5.69 -6.64 -17.59
N LEU A 9 -4.37 -6.49 -17.63
CA LEU A 9 -3.50 -6.52 -16.46
C LEU A 9 -3.93 -5.47 -15.43
N VAL A 10 -4.09 -4.22 -15.86
CA VAL A 10 -4.49 -3.11 -14.98
C VAL A 10 -5.87 -3.37 -14.38
N VAL A 11 -6.82 -3.87 -15.16
CA VAL A 11 -8.17 -4.21 -14.67
C VAL A 11 -8.12 -5.35 -13.66
N LEU A 12 -7.35 -6.40 -13.90
CA LEU A 12 -7.17 -7.51 -12.97
C LEU A 12 -6.51 -7.07 -11.67
N MET A 13 -5.48 -6.23 -11.74
CA MET A 13 -4.84 -5.65 -10.56
C MET A 13 -5.82 -4.76 -9.77
N ALA A 14 -6.51 -3.84 -10.45
CA ALA A 14 -7.45 -2.92 -9.80
C ALA A 14 -8.63 -3.65 -9.16
N SER A 15 -9.18 -4.67 -9.85
CA SER A 15 -10.29 -5.47 -9.31
C SER A 15 -9.85 -6.35 -8.14
N ALA A 16 -8.69 -7.01 -8.22
CA ALA A 16 -8.15 -7.79 -7.10
C ALA A 16 -7.93 -6.92 -5.86
N LEU A 17 -7.32 -5.75 -6.03
CA LEU A 17 -7.13 -4.78 -4.95
C LEU A 17 -8.46 -4.23 -4.43
N GLY A 18 -9.41 -3.92 -5.30
CA GLY A 18 -10.75 -3.44 -4.94
C GLY A 18 -11.58 -4.48 -4.17
N MET A 19 -11.35 -5.77 -4.41
CA MET A 19 -11.94 -6.88 -3.65
C MET A 19 -11.25 -7.13 -2.30
N GLY A 20 -10.18 -6.39 -1.98
CA GLY A 20 -9.44 -6.52 -0.73
C GLY A 20 -8.43 -7.67 -0.71
N PHE A 21 -8.04 -8.22 -1.88
CA PHE A 21 -6.95 -9.20 -1.92
C PHE A 21 -5.63 -8.57 -1.47
N PRO A 22 -4.80 -9.28 -0.69
CA PRO A 22 -3.50 -8.76 -0.28
C PRO A 22 -2.64 -8.41 -1.49
N VAL A 23 -2.02 -7.24 -1.45
CA VAL A 23 -1.19 -6.69 -2.55
C VAL A 23 -0.11 -7.68 -3.01
N ALA A 24 0.48 -8.42 -2.05
CA ALA A 24 1.50 -9.45 -2.31
C ALA A 24 1.03 -10.56 -3.26
N PHE A 25 -0.29 -10.84 -3.32
CA PHE A 25 -0.86 -11.80 -4.26
C PHE A 25 -1.50 -11.13 -5.47
N ALA A 26 -2.11 -9.95 -5.29
CA ALA A 26 -2.82 -9.26 -6.34
C ALA A 26 -1.90 -8.87 -7.52
N LEU A 27 -0.71 -8.30 -7.25
CA LEU A 27 0.18 -7.83 -8.32
C LEU A 27 0.82 -9.00 -9.09
N PRO A 28 1.46 -9.99 -8.43
CA PRO A 28 2.07 -11.11 -9.15
C PRO A 28 1.02 -12.05 -9.75
N GLY A 29 -0.13 -12.23 -9.09
CA GLY A 29 -1.22 -13.04 -9.62
C GLY A 29 -1.80 -12.46 -10.91
N ALA A 30 -2.10 -11.15 -10.93
CA ALA A 30 -2.61 -10.49 -12.12
C ALA A 30 -1.61 -10.53 -13.29
N SER A 31 -0.31 -10.40 -13.02
CA SER A 31 0.73 -10.49 -14.06
C SER A 31 0.82 -11.90 -14.64
N ILE A 32 0.85 -12.95 -13.81
CA ILE A 32 0.90 -14.35 -14.27
C ILE A 32 -0.35 -14.68 -15.09
N ILE A 33 -1.55 -14.31 -14.61
CA ILE A 33 -2.81 -14.55 -15.32
C ILE A 33 -2.79 -13.88 -16.70
N THR A 34 -2.38 -12.61 -16.76
CA THR A 34 -2.33 -11.88 -18.02
C THR A 34 -1.32 -12.50 -18.99
N ILE A 35 -0.14 -12.89 -18.51
CA ILE A 35 0.88 -13.56 -19.32
C ILE A 35 0.34 -14.88 -19.90
N MET A 36 -0.38 -15.67 -19.10
CA MET A 36 -0.96 -16.95 -19.55
C MET A 36 -2.06 -16.74 -20.60
N ILE A 37 -2.93 -15.74 -20.41
CA ILE A 37 -3.98 -15.41 -21.38
C ILE A 37 -3.38 -14.85 -22.68
N ALA A 38 -2.36 -14.01 -22.59
CA ALA A 38 -1.64 -13.48 -23.76
C ALA A 38 -0.93 -14.60 -24.53
N ALA A 39 -0.23 -15.50 -23.85
CA ALA A 39 0.45 -16.63 -24.46
C ALA A 39 -0.52 -17.60 -25.14
N GLY A 40 -1.63 -17.94 -24.45
CA GLY A 40 -2.67 -18.81 -24.99
C GLY A 40 -3.39 -18.21 -26.19
N SER A 41 -3.70 -16.92 -26.13
CA SER A 41 -4.29 -16.20 -27.26
C SER A 41 -3.32 -16.13 -28.44
N GLY A 42 -2.03 -15.86 -28.20
CA GLY A 42 -1.02 -15.83 -29.25
C GLY A 42 -0.90 -17.17 -29.98
N TYR A 43 -0.91 -18.27 -29.22
CA TYR A 43 -0.89 -19.61 -29.79
C TYR A 43 -2.15 -19.91 -30.62
N LEU A 44 -3.33 -19.51 -30.17
CA LEU A 44 -4.60 -19.79 -30.84
C LEU A 44 -4.85 -18.94 -32.09
N PHE A 45 -4.47 -17.66 -32.07
CA PHE A 45 -4.79 -16.70 -33.14
C PHE A 45 -3.64 -16.44 -34.11
N GLU A 46 -2.40 -16.50 -33.65
CA GLU A 46 -1.21 -16.18 -34.47
C GLU A 46 -0.23 -17.36 -34.60
N GLY A 47 -0.49 -18.49 -33.91
CA GLY A 47 0.37 -19.68 -33.94
C GLY A 47 1.67 -19.57 -33.16
N ALA A 48 1.88 -18.45 -32.46
CA ALA A 48 3.12 -18.12 -31.74
C ALA A 48 2.80 -17.59 -30.33
N THR A 49 3.47 -18.11 -29.30
CA THR A 49 3.16 -17.76 -27.89
C THR A 49 3.64 -16.35 -27.49
N ASP A 50 4.50 -15.75 -28.29
CA ASP A 50 5.15 -14.45 -28.14
C ASP A 50 4.50 -13.35 -28.98
N ALA A 51 3.51 -13.69 -29.82
CA ALA A 51 2.73 -12.80 -30.68
C ALA A 51 2.26 -11.48 -30.03
N PHE A 52 1.90 -11.52 -28.74
CA PHE A 52 1.36 -10.36 -28.02
C PHE A 52 2.33 -9.78 -26.97
N PHE A 53 3.62 -10.05 -27.13
CA PHE A 53 4.69 -9.54 -26.28
C PHE A 53 5.60 -8.61 -27.08
N ALA A 54 5.70 -7.34 -26.65
CA ALA A 54 6.52 -6.35 -27.34
C ALA A 54 8.04 -6.65 -27.23
N GLN A 55 8.44 -7.31 -26.14
CA GLN A 55 9.83 -7.70 -25.87
C GLN A 55 9.86 -9.06 -25.19
N GLY A 56 10.63 -9.98 -25.77
CA GLY A 56 10.76 -11.34 -25.26
C GLY A 56 9.47 -12.16 -25.36
N GLY A 57 9.41 -13.28 -24.64
CA GLY A 57 8.25 -14.18 -24.62
C GLY A 57 7.76 -14.53 -23.21
N PRO A 58 6.65 -15.30 -23.10
CA PRO A 58 6.02 -15.63 -21.82
C PRO A 58 6.99 -16.26 -20.81
N LYS A 59 7.84 -17.19 -21.27
CA LYS A 59 8.83 -17.88 -20.43
C LYS A 59 9.88 -16.92 -19.87
N GLN A 60 10.30 -15.92 -20.65
CA GLN A 60 11.29 -14.93 -20.20
C GLN A 60 10.68 -13.99 -19.18
N TRP A 61 9.44 -13.53 -19.36
CA TRP A 61 8.75 -12.69 -18.38
C TRP A 61 8.48 -13.44 -17.06
N LEU A 62 8.02 -14.70 -17.13
CA LEU A 62 7.84 -15.53 -15.93
C LEU A 62 9.18 -15.79 -15.23
N SER A 63 10.22 -16.14 -15.99
CA SER A 63 11.55 -16.35 -15.43
C SER A 63 12.13 -15.06 -14.84
N ALA A 64 11.93 -13.90 -15.47
CA ALA A 64 12.39 -12.62 -14.95
C ALA A 64 11.71 -12.30 -13.62
N GLY A 65 10.40 -12.55 -13.50
CA GLY A 65 9.69 -12.43 -12.23
C GLY A 65 10.32 -13.28 -11.12
N VAL A 66 10.63 -14.55 -11.40
CA VAL A 66 11.28 -15.46 -10.45
C VAL A 66 12.71 -15.03 -10.13
N THR A 67 13.51 -14.66 -11.13
CA THR A 67 14.90 -14.25 -10.95
C THR A 67 14.99 -12.94 -10.15
N ASN A 68 14.13 -11.97 -10.44
CA ASN A 68 14.07 -10.70 -9.70
C ASN A 68 13.68 -10.93 -8.23
N LEU A 69 12.68 -11.78 -7.97
CA LEU A 69 12.33 -12.16 -6.60
C LEU A 69 13.47 -12.89 -5.90
N ARG A 70 14.09 -13.85 -6.59
CA ARG A 70 15.22 -14.61 -6.04
C ARG A 70 16.40 -13.70 -5.72
N GLY A 71 16.69 -12.71 -6.57
CA GLY A 71 17.78 -11.77 -6.31
C GLY A 71 17.55 -10.97 -5.03
N VAL A 72 16.31 -10.51 -4.80
CA VAL A 72 15.95 -9.82 -3.55
C VAL A 72 16.22 -10.68 -2.31
N TYR A 73 16.00 -12.00 -2.35
CA TYR A 73 16.12 -12.90 -1.18
C TYR A 73 17.46 -13.65 -1.05
N TRP A 74 18.17 -13.88 -2.15
CA TRP A 74 19.31 -14.81 -2.20
C TRP A 74 20.66 -14.10 -2.33
N GLU A 75 20.70 -12.80 -2.63
CA GLU A 75 21.93 -12.01 -2.60
C GLU A 75 22.34 -11.72 -1.14
N PRO A 76 23.44 -12.31 -0.61
CA PRO A 76 23.87 -12.14 0.77
C PRO A 76 24.29 -10.69 1.11
N GLU A 77 24.53 -9.88 0.08
CA GLU A 77 25.01 -8.49 0.18
C GLU A 77 23.87 -7.46 0.23
N ARG A 78 22.60 -7.90 0.17
CA ARG A 78 21.44 -6.99 0.25
C ARG A 78 21.01 -6.74 1.69
N ASP A 79 21.51 -5.66 2.28
CA ASP A 79 21.05 -5.12 3.57
C ASP A 79 19.57 -4.69 3.56
N THR A 80 18.92 -4.63 2.39
CA THR A 80 17.52 -4.22 2.24
C THR A 80 16.55 -5.13 2.99
N LEU A 81 16.87 -6.41 3.17
CA LEU A 81 15.97 -7.32 3.91
C LEU A 81 16.02 -7.11 5.41
N ILE A 82 17.15 -6.59 5.96
CA ILE A 82 17.29 -6.25 7.38
C ILE A 82 16.41 -5.05 7.72
N ALA A 83 16.13 -4.18 6.75
CA ALA A 83 15.19 -3.08 6.91
C ALA A 83 13.79 -3.58 7.30
N ILE A 84 13.31 -4.70 6.74
CA ILE A 84 11.96 -5.22 7.00
C ILE A 84 11.70 -5.49 8.51
N PRO A 85 12.49 -6.33 9.22
CA PRO A 85 12.25 -6.58 10.64
C PRO A 85 12.51 -5.34 11.51
N LEU A 86 13.50 -4.50 11.18
CA LEU A 86 13.75 -3.26 11.93
C LEU A 86 12.58 -2.29 11.81
N PHE A 87 11.96 -2.23 10.63
CA PHE A 87 10.83 -1.36 10.35
C PHE A 87 9.53 -1.86 11.00
N ILE A 88 9.30 -3.18 10.97
CA ILE A 88 8.22 -3.83 11.73
C ILE A 88 8.42 -3.58 13.23
N PHE A 89 9.64 -3.75 13.74
CA PHE A 89 9.97 -3.52 15.14
C PHE A 89 9.68 -2.07 15.56
N MET A 90 10.15 -1.10 14.78
CA MET A 90 9.86 0.32 15.00
C MET A 90 8.34 0.59 15.01
N GLY A 91 7.60 0.08 14.03
CA GLY A 91 6.15 0.25 13.97
C GLY A 91 5.44 -0.32 15.20
N ILE A 92 5.82 -1.53 15.62
CA ILE A 92 5.28 -2.16 16.84
C ILE A 92 5.66 -1.36 18.09
N MET A 93 6.90 -0.89 18.21
CA MET A 93 7.35 -0.07 19.33
C MET A 93 6.57 1.25 19.44
N LEU A 94 6.36 1.94 18.31
CA LEU A 94 5.55 3.17 18.26
C LEU A 94 4.09 2.90 18.64
N GLN A 95 3.52 1.78 18.19
CA GLN A 95 2.15 1.41 18.54
C GLN A 95 1.99 1.00 20.01
N ARG A 96 2.95 0.25 20.56
CA ARG A 96 2.91 -0.28 21.94
C ARG A 96 3.28 0.75 23.00
N SER A 97 4.07 1.75 22.66
CA SER A 97 4.47 2.84 23.57
C SER A 97 3.36 3.85 23.84
N LYS A 98 2.22 3.76 23.16
CA LYS A 98 1.09 4.72 23.23
C LYS A 98 1.44 6.16 22.83
N ILE A 99 2.62 6.40 22.27
CA ILE A 99 3.04 7.72 21.78
C ILE A 99 2.04 8.30 20.78
N ALA A 100 1.44 7.45 19.93
CA ALA A 100 0.40 7.85 18.98
C ALA A 100 -0.85 8.44 19.65
N GLU A 101 -1.29 7.83 20.75
CA GLU A 101 -2.47 8.26 21.51
C GLU A 101 -2.17 9.57 22.26
N ASP A 102 -1.02 9.65 22.93
CA ASP A 102 -0.58 10.83 23.66
C ASP A 102 -0.38 12.04 22.73
N LEU A 103 0.19 11.82 21.54
CA LEU A 103 0.31 12.84 20.50
C LEU A 103 -1.06 13.34 20.04
N LEU A 104 -2.02 12.44 19.82
CA LEU A 104 -3.37 12.82 19.40
C LEU A 104 -4.07 13.66 20.46
N ILE A 105 -4.00 13.28 21.73
CA ILE A 105 -4.57 14.04 22.84
C ILE A 105 -3.91 15.41 22.95
N THR A 106 -2.57 15.45 22.87
CA THR A 106 -1.80 16.71 22.96
C THR A 106 -2.16 17.65 21.81
N MET A 107 -2.24 17.15 20.58
CA MET A 107 -2.61 17.94 19.42
C MET A 107 -4.09 18.37 19.49
N ALA A 108 -4.99 17.51 19.96
CA ALA A 108 -6.39 17.86 20.19
C ALA A 108 -6.54 18.98 21.24
N ASN A 109 -5.70 19.01 22.26
CA ASN A 109 -5.66 20.13 23.22
C ASN A 109 -5.08 21.40 22.59
N LEU A 110 -4.02 21.27 21.78
CA LEU A 110 -3.40 22.39 21.09
C LEU A 110 -4.35 23.07 20.09
N PHE A 111 -5.07 22.28 19.29
CA PHE A 111 -6.01 22.77 18.29
C PHE A 111 -7.46 22.83 18.79
N GLY A 112 -7.74 22.45 20.03
CA GLY A 112 -9.08 22.44 20.62
C GLY A 112 -9.86 23.75 20.50
N PRO A 113 -9.23 24.93 20.63
CA PRO A 113 -9.91 26.21 20.42
C PRO A 113 -10.30 26.49 18.96
N VAL A 114 -9.74 25.75 17.99
CA VAL A 114 -9.98 25.95 16.56
C VAL A 114 -11.19 25.12 16.12
N PRO A 115 -12.16 25.69 15.38
CA PRO A 115 -13.24 24.92 14.77
C PRO A 115 -12.67 23.80 13.88
N GLY A 116 -12.99 22.55 14.19
CA GLY A 116 -12.41 21.40 13.47
C GLY A 116 -11.05 20.92 14.01
N GLY A 117 -10.60 21.43 15.16
CA GLY A 117 -9.28 21.15 15.74
C GLY A 117 -8.93 19.67 15.86
N LEU A 118 -9.89 18.82 16.25
CA LEU A 118 -9.68 17.38 16.30
C LEU A 118 -9.36 16.77 14.92
N GLY A 119 -10.03 17.22 13.85
CA GLY A 119 -9.72 16.79 12.49
C GLY A 119 -8.31 17.20 12.06
N ILE A 120 -7.89 18.43 12.41
CA ILE A 120 -6.52 18.93 12.16
C ILE A 120 -5.50 18.04 12.88
N SER A 121 -5.76 17.70 14.15
CA SER A 121 -4.91 16.80 14.92
C SER A 121 -4.77 15.42 14.29
N VAL A 122 -5.85 14.86 13.75
CA VAL A 122 -5.83 13.56 13.05
C VAL A 122 -4.99 13.63 11.77
N VAL A 123 -5.08 14.73 11.02
CA VAL A 123 -4.22 14.94 9.84
C VAL A 123 -2.76 15.01 10.25
N PHE A 124 -2.44 15.84 11.24
CA PHE A 124 -1.05 16.09 11.64
C PHE A 124 -0.40 14.85 12.25
N VAL A 125 -1.06 14.22 13.23
CA VAL A 125 -0.55 13.01 13.89
C VAL A 125 -0.54 11.83 12.93
N GLY A 126 -1.59 11.65 12.13
CA GLY A 126 -1.64 10.60 11.11
C GLY A 126 -0.50 10.74 10.10
N THR A 127 -0.21 11.96 9.66
CA THR A 127 0.89 12.24 8.73
C THR A 127 2.26 11.96 9.36
N LEU A 128 2.51 12.40 10.59
CA LEU A 128 3.79 12.16 11.29
C LEU A 128 4.02 10.66 11.55
N LEU A 129 2.98 9.93 11.97
CA LEU A 129 3.08 8.48 12.16
C LEU A 129 3.25 7.75 10.82
N ALA A 130 2.57 8.19 9.76
CA ALA A 130 2.73 7.62 8.43
C ALA A 130 4.13 7.87 7.87
N ALA A 131 4.70 9.06 8.08
CA ALA A 131 6.04 9.41 7.63
C ALA A 131 7.13 8.55 8.27
N THR A 132 6.99 8.27 9.57
CA THR A 132 7.94 7.40 10.28
C THR A 132 7.79 5.94 9.89
N THR A 133 6.56 5.47 9.63
CA THR A 133 6.27 4.06 9.37
C THR A 133 6.17 3.68 7.91
N GLY A 134 6.24 4.60 6.94
CA GLY A 134 6.28 4.39 5.48
C GLY A 134 5.20 3.49 4.85
N ILE A 135 4.24 2.96 5.64
CA ILE A 135 3.24 1.97 5.24
C ILE A 135 1.86 2.55 5.51
N VAL A 136 1.24 3.07 4.44
CA VAL A 136 -0.10 3.68 4.47
C VAL A 136 -1.13 2.77 5.17
N GLY A 137 -1.16 1.48 4.82
CA GLY A 137 -2.17 0.55 5.34
C GLY A 137 -2.11 0.36 6.86
N ALA A 138 -0.91 0.20 7.42
CA ALA A 138 -0.72 -0.01 8.85
C ALA A 138 -1.12 1.24 9.66
N THR A 139 -0.69 2.41 9.20
CA THR A 139 -1.01 3.67 9.88
C THR A 139 -2.50 3.99 9.82
N VAL A 140 -3.16 3.79 8.68
CA VAL A 140 -4.61 4.03 8.54
C VAL A 140 -5.41 3.11 9.48
N VAL A 141 -5.02 1.84 9.62
CA VAL A 141 -5.68 0.91 10.56
C VAL A 141 -5.46 1.36 12.00
N ALA A 142 -4.22 1.71 12.38
CA ALA A 142 -3.92 2.17 13.73
C ALA A 142 -4.66 3.46 14.08
N MET A 143 -4.60 4.46 13.19
CA MET A 143 -5.34 5.72 13.35
C MET A 143 -6.85 5.48 13.32
N GLY A 144 -7.35 4.54 12.52
CA GLY A 144 -8.76 4.14 12.53
C GLY A 144 -9.20 3.64 13.91
N LEU A 145 -8.41 2.77 14.54
CA LEU A 145 -8.74 2.24 15.87
C LEU A 145 -8.70 3.30 16.98
N ILE A 146 -7.79 4.28 16.89
CA ILE A 146 -7.58 5.29 17.92
C ILE A 146 -8.48 6.52 17.69
N SER A 147 -8.43 7.09 16.50
CA SER A 147 -9.02 8.40 16.19
C SER A 147 -10.47 8.35 15.72
N LEU A 148 -10.91 7.28 15.05
CA LEU A 148 -12.30 7.20 14.57
C LEU A 148 -13.32 7.25 15.72
N PRO A 149 -13.15 6.50 16.83
CA PRO A 149 -14.07 6.59 17.97
C PRO A 149 -14.06 7.99 18.60
N ALA A 150 -12.90 8.66 18.64
CA ALA A 150 -12.78 10.01 19.18
C ALA A 150 -13.49 11.06 18.31
N MET A 151 -13.33 10.98 16.99
CA MET A 151 -14.01 11.87 16.04
C MET A 151 -15.53 11.70 16.10
N MET A 152 -16.02 10.46 16.15
CA MET A 152 -17.46 10.18 16.27
C MET A 152 -18.06 10.74 17.56
N ARG A 153 -17.38 10.60 18.71
CA ARG A 153 -17.82 11.19 19.99
C ARG A 153 -17.90 12.72 19.96
N ASN A 154 -17.12 13.36 19.08
CA ASN A 154 -17.11 14.80 18.90
C ASN A 154 -18.01 15.27 17.73
N GLY A 155 -18.92 14.41 17.25
CA GLY A 155 -19.95 14.80 16.28
C GLY A 155 -19.48 14.89 14.82
N TYR A 156 -18.29 14.37 14.49
CA TYR A 156 -17.85 14.29 13.09
C TYR A 156 -18.66 13.24 12.33
N SER A 157 -18.98 13.51 11.06
CA SER A 157 -19.64 12.53 10.21
C SER A 157 -18.70 11.35 9.90
N ASN A 158 -19.28 10.17 9.65
CA ASN A 158 -18.50 8.97 9.30
C ASN A 158 -17.64 9.23 8.06
N ALA A 159 -18.22 9.80 7.00
CA ALA A 159 -17.52 10.08 5.75
C ALA A 159 -16.32 11.03 5.94
N LEU A 160 -16.50 12.10 6.71
CA LEU A 160 -15.41 13.02 7.01
C LEU A 160 -14.32 12.35 7.84
N SER A 161 -14.70 11.58 8.86
CA SER A 161 -13.76 10.91 9.75
C SER A 161 -12.92 9.86 9.02
N THR A 162 -13.56 8.93 8.30
CA THR A 162 -12.85 7.89 7.56
C THR A 162 -12.03 8.46 6.40
N GLY A 163 -12.56 9.47 5.71
CA GLY A 163 -11.83 10.16 4.65
C GLY A 163 -10.58 10.89 5.16
N THR A 164 -10.70 11.59 6.28
CA THR A 164 -9.58 12.32 6.90
C THR A 164 -8.50 11.36 7.38
N ILE A 165 -8.87 10.24 8.02
CA ILE A 165 -7.94 9.21 8.49
C ILE A 165 -7.24 8.53 7.30
N ALA A 166 -7.97 8.17 6.26
CA ALA A 166 -7.39 7.56 5.06
C ALA A 166 -6.44 8.53 4.35
N ALA A 167 -6.84 9.79 4.19
CA ALA A 167 -6.00 10.81 3.56
C ALA A 167 -4.73 11.09 4.36
N SER A 168 -4.84 11.23 5.69
CA SER A 168 -3.67 11.52 6.54
C SER A 168 -2.62 10.41 6.50
N GLY A 169 -3.05 9.15 6.40
CA GLY A 169 -2.14 8.01 6.22
C GLY A 169 -1.37 8.04 4.90
N THR A 170 -1.91 8.65 3.84
CA THR A 170 -1.21 8.78 2.55
C THR A 170 -0.20 9.92 2.51
N LEU A 171 -0.41 10.98 3.30
CA LEU A 171 0.49 12.14 3.35
C LEU A 171 1.89 11.80 3.89
N GLY A 172 2.02 10.71 4.66
CA GLY A 172 3.32 10.22 5.14
C GLY A 172 4.30 9.86 4.03
N GLN A 173 3.82 9.55 2.81
CA GLN A 173 4.69 9.27 1.67
C GLN A 173 5.43 10.51 1.14
N ILE A 174 5.03 11.71 1.56
CA ILE A 174 5.65 12.98 1.11
C ILE A 174 6.74 13.43 2.09
N ILE A 175 6.71 12.98 3.34
CA ILE A 175 7.62 13.45 4.39
C ILE A 175 8.76 12.43 4.58
N PRO A 176 10.03 12.82 4.36
CA PRO A 176 11.19 11.98 4.64
C PRO A 176 11.17 11.48 6.10
N PRO A 177 11.58 10.23 6.41
CA PRO A 177 12.53 9.37 5.67
C PRO A 177 11.85 8.25 4.85
N SER A 178 10.67 8.51 4.28
CA SER A 178 9.87 7.57 3.47
C SER A 178 10.64 6.92 2.33
#